data_AF-A0A4Y7WJY7-F1
#
_entry.id   AF-A0A4Y7WJY7-F1
#
_cell.length_a   1.000
_cell.length_b   1.000
_cell.length_c   1.000
_cell.angle_alpha   90.00
_cell.angle_beta   90.00
_cell.angle_gamma   90.00
#
_symmetry.space_group_name_H-M   'P 1'
#
loop_
_entity.id
_entity.type
_entity.pdbx_description
1 polymer ?
#
loop_
_entity_poly.entity_id
_entity_poly.type
_entity_poly.pdbx_seq_one_letter_code
_entity_poly.pdbx_strand_id
1 'polypeptide(L)' 'MNTYKKLSWICILLSILVWIPNVVFQVASPLWLSVYIFGTVGTVFGVFAKSYLLVILNVIMFFSFFILMAVFSLYEAYYG' A
#
# COMPACT_ATOMS: atom_id res chain seq x y z
N MET A 1 -21.29 8.54 3.65
CA MET A 1 -19.82 8.44 3.52
C MET A 1 -19.33 9.52 2.55
N ASN A 2 -18.40 10.38 2.99
CA ASN A 2 -17.82 11.47 2.18
C ASN A 2 -17.18 10.91 0.89
N THR A 3 -17.30 11.61 -0.24
CA THR A 3 -16.67 11.27 -1.52
C THR A 3 -15.17 11.04 -1.37
N TYR A 4 -14.45 11.89 -0.62
CA TYR A 4 -13.02 11.70 -0.37
C TYR A 4 -12.70 10.42 0.42
N LYS A 5 -13.57 10.02 1.37
CA LYS A 5 -13.43 8.74 2.07
C LYS A 5 -13.58 7.57 1.12
N LYS A 6 -14.56 7.61 0.21
CA LYS A 6 -14.76 6.56 -0.81
C LYS A 6 -13.55 6.44 -1.72
N LEU A 7 -13.03 7.57 -2.23
CA LEU A 7 -11.86 7.59 -3.09
C LEU A 7 -10.61 7.05 -2.39
N SER A 8 -10.37 7.48 -1.14
CA SER A 8 -9.24 6.96 -0.35
C SER A 8 -9.34 5.45 -0.09
N TRP A 9 -10.54 4.92 0.16
CA TRP A 9 -10.77 3.48 0.26
C TRP A 9 -10.51 2.75 -1.07
N ILE A 10 -10.96 3.31 -2.19
CA ILE A 10 -10.69 2.74 -3.52
C ILE A 10 -9.19 2.69 -3.78
N CYS A 11 -8.42 3.72 -3.42
CA CYS A 11 -6.96 3.73 -3.54
C CYS A 11 -6.30 2.61 -2.72
N ILE A 12 -6.77 2.34 -1.50
CA ILE A 12 -6.28 1.21 -0.69
C ILE A 12 -6.58 -0.11 -1.41
N LEU A 13 -7.82 -0.31 -1.88
CA LEU A 13 -8.21 -1.54 -2.56
C LEU A 13 -7.41 -1.78 -3.85
N LEU A 14 -7.18 -0.73 -4.64
CA LEU A 14 -6.34 -0.80 -5.84
C LEU A 14 -4.88 -1.11 -5.49
N SER A 15 -4.34 -0.48 -4.44
CA SER A 15 -3.00 -0.78 -3.94
C SER A 15 -2.89 -2.27 -3.58
N ILE A 16 -3.83 -2.80 -2.82
CA ILE A 16 -3.84 -4.21 -2.42
C ILE A 16 -3.97 -5.12 -3.65
N LEU A 17 -4.89 -4.83 -4.56
CA LEU A 17 -5.16 -5.66 -5.74
C LEU A 17 -3.95 -5.75 -6.67
N VAL A 18 -3.19 -4.67 -6.80
CA VAL A 18 -1.97 -4.64 -7.62
C VAL A 18 -0.75 -5.17 -6.85
N TRP A 19 -0.76 -5.09 -5.51
CA TRP A 19 0.31 -5.61 -4.66
C TRP A 19 0.28 -7.13 -4.51
N ILE A 20 -0.90 -7.72 -4.35
CA ILE A 20 -1.08 -9.17 -4.12
C ILE A 20 -0.40 -10.03 -5.20
N PRO A 21 -0.56 -9.76 -6.52
CA PRO A 21 0.05 -10.59 -7.54
C PRO A 21 1.58 -10.64 -7.48
N ASN A 22 2.20 -9.53 -7.09
CA ASN A 22 3.64 -9.46 -6.92
C ASN A 22 4.11 -10.32 -5.74
N VAL A 23 3.39 -10.28 -4.61
CA VAL A 23 3.77 -11.01 -3.39
C VAL A 23 3.42 -12.51 -3.47
N VAL A 24 2.23 -12.85 -3.94
CA VAL A 24 1.71 -14.24 -3.89
C VAL A 24 2.11 -15.05 -5.12
N PHE A 25 1.98 -14.46 -6.31
CA PHE A 25 2.26 -15.17 -7.56
C PHE A 25 3.70 -14.96 -8.05
N GLN A 26 4.49 -14.11 -7.37
CA GLN A 26 5.88 -13.80 -7.72
C GLN A 26 6.03 -13.34 -9.18
N VAL A 27 4.98 -12.69 -9.72
CA VAL A 27 4.99 -12.17 -11.09
C VAL A 27 5.74 -10.85 -11.09
N ALA A 28 6.96 -10.87 -11.63
CA ALA A 28 7.79 -9.68 -11.82
C ALA A 28 7.16 -8.77 -12.90
N SER A 29 6.25 -7.90 -12.48
CA SER A 29 5.60 -6.90 -13.33
C SER A 29 5.73 -5.52 -12.73
N PRO A 30 6.18 -4.49 -13.48
CA PRO A 30 6.30 -3.13 -12.96
C PRO A 30 4.95 -2.51 -12.54
N LEU A 31 3.83 -3.17 -12.84
CA LEU A 31 2.50 -2.75 -12.39
C LEU A 31 2.44 -2.59 -10.87
N TRP A 32 3.18 -3.38 -10.08
CA TRP A 32 3.20 -3.25 -8.63
C TRP A 32 3.68 -1.86 -8.16
N LEU A 33 4.49 -1.16 -8.95
CA LEU A 33 4.96 0.21 -8.65
C LEU A 33 3.81 1.22 -8.58
N SER A 34 2.65 0.91 -9.19
CA SER A 34 1.46 1.75 -9.08
C SER A 34 0.92 1.87 -7.64
N VAL A 35 1.32 0.97 -6.74
CA VAL A 35 1.05 1.08 -5.29
C VAL A 35 1.57 2.40 -4.72
N TYR A 36 2.71 2.90 -5.20
CA TYR A 36 3.22 4.21 -4.77
C TYR A 36 2.30 5.34 -5.20
N ILE A 37 1.78 5.29 -6.42
CA ILE A 37 0.84 6.29 -6.95
C ILE A 37 -0.47 6.22 -6.16
N PHE A 38 -1.07 5.04 -6.04
CA PHE A 38 -2.33 4.84 -5.33
C PHE A 38 -2.20 5.19 -3.83
N GLY A 39 -1.11 4.81 -3.18
CA GLY A 39 -0.83 5.15 -1.79
C GLY A 39 -0.68 6.66 -1.56
N THR A 40 0.04 7.39 -2.42
CA THR A 40 0.15 8.86 -2.30
C THR A 40 -1.20 9.54 -2.56
N VAL A 41 -1.90 9.16 -3.63
CA VAL A 41 -3.22 9.74 -3.98
C VAL A 41 -4.25 9.44 -2.87
N GLY A 42 -4.28 8.20 -2.38
CA GLY A 42 -5.18 7.79 -1.32
C GLY A 42 -4.89 8.47 0.02
N THR A 43 -3.61 8.75 0.30
CA THR A 43 -3.18 9.57 1.45
C THR A 43 -3.75 10.98 1.36
N VAL A 44 -3.61 11.65 0.21
CA VAL A 44 -4.14 13.00 -0.02
C VAL A 44 -5.67 13.01 0.18
N PHE A 45 -6.39 12.03 -0.37
CA PHE A 45 -7.83 11.90 -0.13
C PHE A 45 -8.18 11.60 1.33
N GLY A 46 -7.34 10.86 2.06
CA GLY A 46 -7.47 10.62 3.49
C GLY A 46 -7.36 11.91 4.32
N VAL A 47 -6.44 12.80 3.94
CA VAL A 47 -6.27 14.12 4.55
C VAL A 47 -7.51 15.00 4.29
N PHE A 48 -7.98 15.08 3.04
CA PHE A 48 -9.22 15.82 2.72
C PHE A 48 -10.47 15.24 3.36
N ALA A 49 -10.48 13.92 3.58
CA ALA A 49 -11.52 13.23 4.33
C ALA A 49 -11.43 13.44 5.86
N LYS A 50 -10.39 14.13 6.36
CA LYS A 50 -10.07 14.31 7.79
C LYS A 50 -10.05 12.99 8.56
N SER A 51 -9.51 11.94 7.94
CA SER A 51 -9.51 10.59 8.50
C SER A 51 -8.09 10.08 8.69
N TYR A 52 -7.59 10.19 9.93
CA TYR A 52 -6.27 9.70 10.31
C TYR A 52 -6.08 8.22 9.97
N LEU A 53 -7.10 7.38 10.19
CA LEU A 53 -7.06 5.96 9.83
C LEU A 53 -6.77 5.76 8.34
N LEU A 54 -7.48 6.48 7.45
CA LEU A 54 -7.29 6.34 6.00
C LEU A 54 -5.93 6.87 5.53
N VAL A 55 -5.44 7.94 6.16
CA VAL A 55 -4.08 8.45 5.92
C VAL A 55 -3.05 7.39 6.27
N ILE A 56 -3.13 6.83 7.49
CA ILE A 56 -2.19 5.83 7.98
C ILE A 56 -2.21 4.58 7.09
N LEU A 57 -3.39 4.07 6.74
CA LEU A 57 -3.49 2.89 5.87
C LEU A 57 -2.87 3.12 4.49
N ASN A 58 -3.09 4.27 3.86
CA ASN A 58 -2.49 4.56 2.55
C ASN A 58 -0.98 4.77 2.63
N VAL A 59 -0.48 5.37 3.71
CA VAL A 59 0.96 5.48 3.97
C VAL A 59 1.59 4.10 4.19
N ILE A 60 0.94 3.22 4.95
CA ILE A 60 1.40 1.84 5.12
C ILE A 60 1.45 1.11 3.77
N MET A 61 0.41 1.27 2.94
CA MET A 61 0.42 0.69 1.59
C MET A 61 1.58 1.21 0.75
N PHE A 62 1.88 2.51 0.80
CA PHE A 62 3.03 3.10 0.11
C PHE A 62 4.36 2.47 0.57
N PHE A 63 4.56 2.28 1.87
CA PHE A 63 5.78 1.70 2.42
C PHE A 63 5.79 0.16 2.45
N SER A 64 4.71 -0.50 2.02
CA SER A 64 4.52 -1.96 2.18
C SER A 64 5.65 -2.78 1.58
N PHE A 65 6.19 -2.39 0.42
CA PHE A 65 7.34 -3.05 -0.19
C PHE A 65 8.56 -3.02 0.72
N PHE A 66 8.94 -1.84 1.22
CA PHE A 66 10.10 -1.68 2.09
C PHE A 66 9.92 -2.43 3.42
N ILE A 67 8.71 -2.39 3.97
CA ILE A 67 8.38 -3.10 5.21
C ILE A 67 8.57 -4.60 5.01
N LEU A 68 8.01 -5.18 3.95
CA LEU A 68 8.14 -6.62 3.68
C LEU A 68 9.59 -7.02 3.42
N MET A 69 10.33 -6.24 2.63
CA MET A 69 11.75 -6.52 2.38
C MET A 69 12.58 -6.48 3.66
N ALA A 70 12.35 -5.50 4.53
CA ALA A 70 13.04 -5.42 5.81
C ALA A 70 12.72 -6.62 6.72
N VAL A 71 11.45 -7.03 6.77
CA VAL A 71 11.01 -8.19 7.57
C VAL A 71 11.64 -9.49 7.06
N PHE A 72 11.62 -9.72 5.74
CA PHE A 72 12.23 -10.91 5.15
C PHE A 72 13.75 -10.95 5.38
N SER A 73 14.44 -9.81 5.21
CA SER A 73 15.87 -9.72 5.45
C SER A 73 16.25 -9.98 6.92
N LEU A 74 15.47 -9.46 7.87
CA LEU A 74 15.67 -9.75 9.29
C LEU A 74 15.46 -11.23 9.60
N TYR A 75 14.41 -11.83 9.05
CA TYR A 75 14.14 -13.26 9.22
C TYR A 75 15.30 -14.12 8.73
N GLU A 76 15.82 -13.82 7.53
CA GLU A 76 16.99 -14.51 6.97
C GLU A 76 18.23 -14.34 7.84
N ALA A 77 18.47 -13.16 8.42
CA ALA A 77 19.63 -12.92 9.28
C ALA A 77 19.60 -13.70 10.61
N TYR A 78 18.41 -14.01 11.16
CA TYR A 78 18.27 -14.73 12.43
C TYR A 78 18.07 -16.24 12.28
N TYR A 79 17.51 -16.71 11.15
CA TYR A 79 17.10 -18.09 10.94
C TYR A 79 17.70 -18.77 9.69
N GLY A 80 18.40 -18.01 8.84
CA GLY A 80 19.10 -18.51 7.65
C GLY A 80 20.50 -19.04 7.93
#